data_AF-A0A433SPD9-F1
#
_entry.id   AF-A0A433SPD9-F1
#
_cell.length_a   1.000
_cell.length_b   1.000
_cell.length_c   1.000
_cell.angle_alpha   90.00
_cell.angle_beta   90.00
_cell.angle_gamma   90.00
#
_symmetry.space_group_name_H-M   'P 1'
#
loop_
_entity.id
_entity.type
_entity.pdbx_description
1 polymer ?
#
loop_
_entity_poly.entity_id
_entity_poly.type
_entity_poly.pdbx_seq_one_letter_code
_entity_poly.pdbx_strand_id
1 'polypeptide(L)'
;DAAPFHDKTVLVVGSANSAADIAVEVSNVAKQVYLSVGDGMCLSGRFTGNGLPSDFQLKRAIHAWLPTNLAIRIFSWLLHKRINHRVLGLLYTGKELPIVVNDELQARIMSGKIKVIGHLREFRGDEVETVDGRVLTGVNNVINATGYKHDFSMMDKSLGLDKEELNLFKQVFPIHEEHHTLALVGCIRLSGPMPPTIELQSRLAAYSFSGRHKLPAFEAMKADSERWNSMARRSDGSYRYAFMSIMVYEELAAEIGVAPHFWPLFFSGKPRLALKSLLGPAFPFNYRLIGPGAWQGAESAMDKALEENKQALSYRTLPNELQFRESLNVPASVKFFMMLSVCICFYLYFM
;
A
#
# COMPACT_ATOMS: atom_id res chain seq x y z
N ASP A 1 24.31 5.31 -3.08
CA ASP A 1 25.55 5.66 -3.80
C ASP A 1 25.86 4.56 -4.78
N ALA A 2 25.72 4.87 -6.06
CA ALA A 2 25.95 3.93 -7.16
C ALA A 2 27.38 3.96 -7.71
N ALA A 3 28.26 4.86 -7.25
CA ALA A 3 29.61 5.01 -7.77
C ALA A 3 30.42 3.69 -7.89
N PRO A 4 30.32 2.73 -6.94
CA PRO A 4 31.01 1.43 -7.07
C PRO A 4 30.62 0.60 -8.30
N PHE A 5 29.49 0.91 -8.94
CA PHE A 5 28.96 0.19 -10.10
C PHE A 5 29.31 0.84 -11.44
N HIS A 6 30.16 1.86 -11.47
CA HIS A 6 30.58 2.53 -12.69
C HIS A 6 31.17 1.53 -13.71
N ASP A 7 30.66 1.55 -14.94
CA ASP A 7 31.03 0.65 -16.04
C ASP A 7 30.91 -0.86 -15.74
N LYS A 8 30.16 -1.25 -14.69
CA LYS A 8 29.90 -2.65 -14.36
C LYS A 8 28.61 -3.16 -15.02
N THR A 9 28.55 -4.47 -15.23
CA THR A 9 27.33 -5.23 -15.47
C THR A 9 26.77 -5.68 -14.14
N VAL A 10 25.61 -5.15 -13.77
CA VAL A 10 24.98 -5.40 -12.46
C VAL A 10 23.70 -6.18 -12.62
N LEU A 11 23.55 -7.25 -11.84
CA LEU A 11 22.31 -7.99 -11.69
C LEU A 11 21.63 -7.60 -10.38
N VAL A 12 20.43 -7.04 -10.45
CA VAL A 12 19.57 -6.78 -9.29
C VAL A 12 18.53 -7.87 -9.20
N VAL A 13 18.46 -8.57 -8.06
CA VAL A 13 17.54 -9.68 -7.81
C VAL A 13 16.43 -9.22 -6.89
N GLY A 14 15.19 -9.21 -7.39
CA GLY A 14 14.00 -8.87 -6.62
C GLY A 14 12.95 -8.10 -7.43
N SER A 15 11.69 -8.17 -6.96
CA SER A 15 10.52 -7.57 -7.62
C SER A 15 9.74 -6.59 -6.74
N ALA A 16 10.42 -5.98 -5.76
CA ALA A 16 9.85 -5.00 -4.83
C ALA A 16 10.44 -3.59 -5.02
N ASN A 17 9.92 -2.60 -4.28
CA ASN A 17 10.31 -1.18 -4.39
C ASN A 17 11.84 -0.98 -4.33
N SER A 18 12.54 -1.58 -3.36
CA SER A 18 13.99 -1.44 -3.25
C SER A 18 14.73 -1.96 -4.48
N ALA A 19 14.29 -3.08 -5.07
CA ALA A 19 14.91 -3.61 -6.28
C ALA A 19 14.75 -2.64 -7.47
N ALA A 20 13.55 -2.05 -7.63
CA ALA A 20 13.30 -1.06 -8.66
C ALA A 20 14.12 0.21 -8.47
N ASP A 21 14.15 0.77 -7.26
CA ASP A 21 14.90 1.99 -6.95
C ASP A 21 16.40 1.79 -7.13
N ILE A 22 16.96 0.68 -6.61
CA ILE A 22 18.36 0.31 -6.80
C ILE A 22 18.68 0.14 -8.29
N ALA A 23 17.85 -0.61 -9.04
CA ALA A 23 18.08 -0.82 -10.47
C ALA A 23 18.09 0.50 -11.24
N VAL A 24 17.18 1.43 -10.92
CA VAL A 24 17.15 2.77 -11.52
C VAL A 24 18.39 3.57 -11.14
N GLU A 25 18.76 3.64 -9.86
CA GLU A 25 19.92 4.39 -9.37
C GLU A 25 21.21 3.88 -10.04
N VAL A 26 21.41 2.56 -10.05
CA VAL A 26 22.58 1.91 -10.64
C VAL A 26 22.63 2.09 -12.16
N SER A 27 21.48 2.11 -12.84
CA SER A 27 21.41 2.32 -14.30
C SER A 27 21.93 3.68 -14.77
N ASN A 28 22.21 4.61 -13.86
CA ASN A 28 22.84 5.89 -14.19
C ASN A 28 24.32 5.77 -14.54
N VAL A 29 25.03 4.80 -13.95
CA VAL A 29 26.49 4.70 -14.01
C VAL A 29 26.98 3.33 -14.49
N ALA A 30 26.16 2.29 -14.35
CA ALA A 30 26.50 0.95 -14.79
C ALA A 30 26.52 0.84 -16.32
N LYS A 31 27.40 -0.02 -16.83
CA LYS A 31 27.45 -0.39 -18.26
C LYS A 31 26.14 -1.04 -18.69
N GLN A 32 25.60 -1.94 -17.85
CA GLN A 32 24.33 -2.61 -18.07
C GLN A 32 23.72 -3.05 -16.74
N VAL A 33 22.41 -2.85 -16.58
CA VAL A 33 21.66 -3.43 -15.47
C VAL A 33 20.72 -4.52 -15.98
N TYR A 34 20.70 -5.65 -15.27
CA TYR A 34 19.68 -6.68 -15.38
C TYR A 34 18.82 -6.68 -14.12
N LEU A 35 17.50 -6.74 -14.27
CA LEU A 35 16.56 -6.80 -13.17
C LEU A 35 15.81 -8.14 -13.22
N SER A 36 16.10 -9.04 -12.28
CA SER A 36 15.41 -10.32 -12.15
C SER A 36 14.15 -10.15 -11.30
N VAL A 37 12.99 -10.32 -11.94
CA VAL A 37 11.68 -10.04 -11.34
C VAL A 37 10.91 -11.29 -10.92
N GLY A 38 11.46 -12.48 -11.16
CA GLY A 38 10.79 -13.76 -10.88
C GLY A 38 9.41 -13.83 -11.54
N ASP A 39 8.35 -13.82 -10.72
CA ASP A 39 6.95 -13.89 -11.17
C ASP A 39 6.39 -12.57 -11.72
N GLY A 40 7.14 -11.47 -11.65
CA GLY A 40 6.72 -10.15 -12.13
C GLY A 40 6.30 -9.17 -11.02
N MET A 41 5.81 -7.99 -11.43
CA MET A 41 5.37 -6.91 -10.54
C MET A 41 4.32 -6.00 -11.19
N CYS A 42 3.54 -5.29 -10.38
CA CYS A 42 2.61 -4.27 -10.86
C CYS A 42 3.24 -2.87 -10.71
N LEU A 43 4.03 -2.44 -11.69
CA LEU A 43 4.62 -1.10 -11.73
C LEU A 43 3.54 0.00 -11.75
N SER A 44 3.72 1.03 -10.94
CA SER A 44 2.88 2.21 -10.86
C SER A 44 3.73 3.48 -10.68
N GLY A 45 3.24 4.61 -11.17
CA GLY A 45 3.84 5.92 -10.93
C GLY A 45 3.29 6.58 -9.66
N ARG A 46 4.05 7.50 -9.08
CA ARG A 46 3.63 8.30 -7.91
C ARG A 46 2.48 9.23 -8.27
N PHE A 47 2.44 9.71 -9.51
CA PHE A 47 1.47 10.69 -9.98
C PHE A 47 0.42 10.10 -10.93
N THR A 48 -0.70 10.79 -11.04
CA THR A 48 -1.76 10.53 -12.01
C THR A 48 -1.68 11.47 -13.20
N GLY A 49 -2.45 11.20 -14.27
CA GLY A 49 -2.39 11.98 -15.52
C GLY A 49 -2.78 13.46 -15.41
N ASN A 50 -3.26 13.90 -14.25
CA ASN A 50 -3.58 15.29 -13.91
C ASN A 50 -2.66 15.84 -12.79
N GLY A 51 -1.45 15.28 -12.64
CA GLY A 51 -0.39 15.82 -11.78
C GLY A 51 -0.59 15.63 -10.27
N LEU A 52 -1.69 15.01 -9.84
CA LEU A 52 -1.94 14.75 -8.42
C LEU A 52 -1.26 13.44 -7.95
N PRO A 53 -0.91 13.33 -6.66
CA PRO A 53 -0.46 12.07 -6.08
C PRO A 53 -1.50 10.96 -6.25
N SER A 54 -1.03 9.75 -6.56
CA SER A 54 -1.88 8.58 -6.82
C SER A 54 -2.72 8.17 -5.61
N ASP A 55 -2.17 8.25 -4.42
CA ASP A 55 -2.86 7.99 -3.16
C ASP A 55 -3.94 9.04 -2.87
N PHE A 56 -3.69 10.32 -3.19
CA PHE A 56 -4.68 11.41 -3.12
C PHE A 56 -5.87 11.17 -4.05
N GLN A 57 -5.77 10.34 -5.09
CA GLN A 57 -6.87 10.04 -5.99
C GLN A 57 -7.55 8.71 -5.75
N LEU A 58 -6.75 7.69 -5.46
CA LEU A 58 -7.20 6.31 -5.46
C LEU A 58 -7.67 5.83 -4.07
N LYS A 59 -7.34 6.56 -2.99
CA LYS A 59 -7.69 6.14 -1.63
C LYS A 59 -8.85 6.95 -1.09
N ARG A 60 -9.97 6.28 -0.88
CA ARG A 60 -11.25 6.84 -0.43
C ARG A 60 -11.85 5.89 0.59
N ALA A 61 -12.50 6.42 1.62
CA ALA A 61 -13.15 5.58 2.64
C ALA A 61 -14.21 4.65 2.02
N ILE A 62 -14.93 5.10 0.99
CA ILE A 62 -15.90 4.26 0.27
C ILE A 62 -15.28 2.98 -0.33
N HIS A 63 -13.98 2.97 -0.63
CA HIS A 63 -13.33 1.77 -1.16
C HIS A 63 -13.20 0.65 -0.12
N ALA A 64 -13.32 0.93 1.18
CA ALA A 64 -13.38 -0.10 2.22
C ALA A 64 -14.66 -0.94 2.13
N TRP A 65 -15.70 -0.47 1.43
CA TRP A 65 -16.96 -1.19 1.25
C TRP A 65 -16.95 -2.15 0.06
N LEU A 66 -15.92 -2.10 -0.78
CA LEU A 66 -15.76 -3.01 -1.91
C LEU A 66 -15.20 -4.37 -1.43
N PRO A 67 -15.77 -5.50 -1.88
CA PRO A 67 -15.16 -6.80 -1.65
C PRO A 67 -13.70 -6.82 -2.14
N THR A 68 -12.77 -7.33 -1.34
CA THR A 68 -11.31 -7.30 -1.62
C THR A 68 -10.95 -7.80 -3.01
N ASN A 69 -11.57 -8.91 -3.47
CA ASN A 69 -11.33 -9.48 -4.80
C ASN A 69 -11.74 -8.52 -5.93
N LEU A 70 -12.85 -7.80 -5.75
CA LEU A 70 -13.32 -6.82 -6.72
C LEU A 70 -12.40 -5.59 -6.72
N ALA A 71 -12.03 -5.09 -5.54
CA ALA A 71 -11.08 -4.00 -5.41
C ALA A 71 -9.74 -4.33 -6.11
N ILE A 72 -9.19 -5.52 -5.88
CA ILE A 72 -7.98 -6.00 -6.55
C ILE A 72 -8.13 -6.01 -8.07
N ARG A 73 -9.23 -6.55 -8.61
CA ARG A 73 -9.48 -6.56 -10.06
C ARG A 73 -9.55 -5.16 -10.65
N ILE A 74 -10.21 -4.24 -9.95
CA ILE A 74 -10.34 -2.84 -10.35
C ILE A 74 -8.97 -2.16 -10.38
N PHE A 75 -8.20 -2.30 -9.29
CA PHE A 75 -6.87 -1.71 -9.20
C PHE A 75 -5.90 -2.32 -10.24
N SER A 76 -5.94 -3.64 -10.46
CA SER A 76 -5.20 -4.31 -11.53
C SER A 76 -5.49 -3.69 -12.89
N TRP A 77 -6.78 -3.54 -13.22
CA TRP A 77 -7.21 -2.95 -14.48
C TRP A 77 -6.73 -1.50 -14.65
N LEU A 78 -6.82 -0.68 -13.59
CA LEU A 78 -6.33 0.71 -13.62
C LEU A 78 -4.82 0.79 -13.86
N LEU A 79 -4.04 -0.12 -13.26
CA LEU A 79 -2.59 -0.18 -13.42
C LEU A 79 -2.21 -0.61 -14.84
N HIS A 80 -2.81 -1.69 -15.36
CA HIS A 80 -2.54 -2.18 -16.71
C HIS A 80 -3.00 -1.22 -17.82
N LYS A 81 -4.02 -0.40 -17.56
CA LYS A 81 -4.46 0.63 -18.51
C LYS A 81 -3.40 1.73 -18.69
N ARG A 82 -2.62 2.04 -17.65
CA ARG A 82 -1.58 3.07 -17.71
C ARG A 82 -0.26 2.55 -18.26
N ILE A 83 0.14 1.35 -17.83
CA ILE A 83 1.42 0.74 -18.19
C ILE A 83 1.15 -0.67 -18.72
N ASN A 84 1.64 -0.98 -19.92
CA ASN A 84 1.55 -2.34 -20.45
C ASN A 84 2.66 -3.22 -19.86
N HIS A 85 2.43 -3.80 -18.69
CA HIS A 85 3.41 -4.64 -17.99
C HIS A 85 3.86 -5.86 -18.79
N ARG A 86 3.02 -6.38 -19.70
CA ARG A 86 3.38 -7.52 -20.57
C ARG A 86 4.53 -7.15 -21.52
N VAL A 87 4.44 -5.98 -22.16
CA VAL A 87 5.46 -5.51 -23.09
C VAL A 87 6.80 -5.24 -22.37
N LEU A 88 6.74 -4.83 -21.10
CA LEU A 88 7.92 -4.57 -20.28
C LEU A 88 8.52 -5.84 -19.62
N GLY A 89 7.91 -7.02 -19.80
CA GLY A 89 8.33 -8.24 -19.13
C GLY A 89 8.05 -8.25 -17.62
N LEU A 90 7.13 -7.40 -17.14
CA LEU A 90 6.79 -7.25 -15.72
C LEU A 90 5.48 -7.93 -15.32
N LEU A 91 4.73 -8.53 -16.26
CA LEU A 91 3.39 -9.04 -16.01
C LEU A 91 3.36 -10.08 -14.88
N TYR A 92 2.66 -9.75 -13.79
CA TYR A 92 2.31 -10.67 -12.71
C TYR A 92 0.90 -11.24 -12.93
N THR A 93 0.72 -12.55 -12.71
CA THR A 93 -0.56 -13.26 -12.97
C THR A 93 -1.20 -13.89 -11.74
N GLY A 94 -0.61 -13.70 -10.55
CA GLY A 94 -1.18 -14.20 -9.30
C GLY A 94 -2.41 -13.42 -8.82
N LYS A 95 -2.98 -13.86 -7.69
CA LYS A 95 -4.16 -13.22 -7.08
C LYS A 95 -3.87 -11.88 -6.41
N GLU A 96 -2.60 -11.62 -6.09
CA GLU A 96 -2.15 -10.44 -5.36
C GLU A 96 -1.84 -9.26 -6.30
N LEU A 97 -1.67 -8.08 -5.72
CA LEU A 97 -1.15 -6.91 -6.41
C LEU A 97 0.21 -6.52 -5.82
N PRO A 98 1.33 -7.07 -6.32
CA PRO A 98 2.67 -6.67 -5.92
C PRO A 98 3.01 -5.31 -6.54
N ILE A 99 2.41 -4.26 -5.99
CA ILE A 99 2.58 -2.89 -6.49
C ILE A 99 4.01 -2.42 -6.18
N VAL A 100 4.68 -1.93 -7.23
CA VAL A 100 5.97 -1.27 -7.15
C VAL A 100 5.79 0.16 -7.64
N VAL A 101 6.19 1.14 -6.82
CA VAL A 101 6.02 2.56 -7.12
C VAL A 101 7.35 3.15 -7.56
N ASN A 102 7.50 3.40 -8.86
CA ASN A 102 8.69 4.01 -9.41
C ASN A 102 8.35 4.74 -10.73
N ASP A 103 8.76 6.00 -10.85
CA ASP A 103 8.43 6.86 -12.00
C ASP A 103 9.41 6.72 -13.18
N GLU A 104 10.61 6.17 -12.94
CA GLU A 104 11.68 6.09 -13.93
C GLU A 104 11.84 4.69 -14.55
N LEU A 105 11.47 3.63 -13.82
CA LEU A 105 11.75 2.24 -14.19
C LEU A 105 11.24 1.92 -15.59
N GLN A 106 10.03 2.36 -15.94
CA GLN A 106 9.48 2.16 -17.27
C GLN A 106 10.38 2.76 -18.36
N ALA A 107 10.82 4.01 -18.20
CA ALA A 107 11.69 4.68 -19.17
C ALA A 107 13.07 4.03 -19.26
N ARG A 108 13.62 3.55 -18.13
CA ARG A 108 14.90 2.82 -18.09
C ARG A 108 14.82 1.45 -18.78
N ILE A 109 13.69 0.76 -18.68
CA ILE A 109 13.45 -0.48 -19.42
C ILE A 109 13.32 -0.19 -20.92
N MET A 110 12.50 0.79 -21.30
CA MET A 110 12.26 1.14 -22.70
C MET A 110 13.53 1.64 -23.43
N SER A 111 14.43 2.31 -22.72
CA SER A 111 15.73 2.74 -23.27
C SER A 111 16.80 1.64 -23.29
N GLY A 112 16.52 0.45 -22.75
CA GLY A 112 17.46 -0.67 -22.68
C GLY A 112 18.51 -0.56 -21.58
N LYS A 113 18.54 0.54 -20.80
CA LYS A 113 19.43 0.70 -19.64
C LYS A 113 19.21 -0.37 -18.57
N ILE A 114 17.96 -0.81 -18.42
CA ILE A 114 17.57 -1.95 -17.58
C ILE A 114 16.95 -3.04 -18.47
N LYS A 115 17.50 -4.25 -18.39
CA LYS A 115 16.94 -5.44 -19.06
C LYS A 115 16.23 -6.32 -18.03
N VAL A 116 14.93 -6.48 -18.19
CA VAL A 116 14.13 -7.35 -17.31
C VAL A 116 14.35 -8.81 -17.68
N ILE A 117 14.56 -9.65 -16.67
CA ILE A 117 14.72 -11.10 -16.81
C ILE A 117 13.85 -11.84 -15.78
N GLY A 118 13.58 -13.11 -16.04
CA GLY A 118 12.80 -13.97 -15.16
C GLY A 118 13.62 -14.55 -13.99
N HIS A 119 13.17 -15.71 -13.52
CA HIS A 119 13.85 -16.48 -12.47
C HIS A 119 15.27 -16.88 -12.89
N LEU A 120 16.18 -16.86 -11.91
CA LEU A 120 17.55 -17.33 -12.08
C LEU A 120 17.62 -18.84 -11.84
N ARG A 121 18.45 -19.53 -12.60
CA ARG A 121 18.70 -20.97 -12.45
C ARG A 121 20.01 -21.23 -11.74
N GLU A 122 21.11 -20.72 -12.29
CA GLU A 122 22.46 -21.03 -11.80
C GLU A 122 23.44 -19.90 -12.10
N PHE A 123 24.45 -19.76 -11.22
CA PHE A 123 25.62 -18.92 -11.44
C PHE A 123 26.82 -19.78 -11.81
N ARG A 124 27.52 -19.46 -12.90
CA ARG A 124 28.72 -20.15 -13.38
C ARG A 124 29.83 -19.12 -13.61
N GLY A 125 30.61 -18.84 -12.57
CA GLY A 125 31.61 -17.76 -12.62
C GLY A 125 30.94 -16.40 -12.78
N ASP A 126 31.22 -15.70 -13.88
CA ASP A 126 30.59 -14.43 -14.27
C ASP A 126 29.37 -14.62 -15.19
N GLU A 127 28.95 -15.87 -15.43
CA GLU A 127 27.75 -16.20 -16.17
C GLU A 127 26.56 -16.47 -15.24
N VAL A 128 25.37 -16.08 -15.70
CA VAL A 128 24.09 -16.34 -15.00
C VAL A 128 23.09 -16.92 -15.99
N GLU A 129 22.66 -18.16 -15.74
CA GLU A 129 21.60 -18.81 -16.51
C GLU A 129 20.23 -18.50 -15.90
N THR A 130 19.26 -18.14 -16.74
CA THR A 130 17.87 -17.95 -16.34
C THR A 130 17.03 -19.20 -16.60
N VAL A 131 15.89 -19.32 -15.94
CA VAL A 131 14.99 -20.48 -16.11
C VAL A 131 14.46 -20.58 -17.55
N ASP A 132 14.27 -19.47 -18.25
CA ASP A 132 13.88 -19.42 -19.67
C ASP A 132 15.04 -19.69 -20.65
N GLY A 133 16.22 -20.09 -20.15
CA GLY A 133 17.36 -20.56 -20.94
C GLY A 133 18.25 -19.45 -21.49
N ARG A 134 18.12 -18.20 -21.02
CA ARG A 134 19.05 -17.13 -21.36
C ARG A 134 20.31 -17.26 -20.52
N VAL A 135 21.46 -17.02 -21.14
CA VAL A 135 22.74 -16.93 -20.44
C VAL A 135 23.23 -15.49 -20.51
N LEU A 136 23.39 -14.87 -19.34
CA LEU A 136 24.02 -13.57 -19.20
C LEU A 136 25.50 -13.80 -18.93
N THR A 137 26.38 -13.04 -19.59
CA THR A 137 27.83 -13.17 -19.40
C THR A 137 28.42 -11.86 -18.88
N GLY A 138 29.57 -11.93 -18.22
CA GLY A 138 30.26 -10.75 -17.71
C GLY A 138 29.50 -10.02 -16.61
N VAL A 139 28.69 -10.72 -15.80
CA VAL A 139 27.99 -10.16 -14.63
C VAL A 139 29.00 -10.05 -13.47
N ASN A 140 29.35 -8.83 -13.09
CA ASN A 140 30.43 -8.60 -12.11
C ASN A 140 29.90 -8.31 -10.70
N ASN A 141 28.63 -7.91 -10.59
CA ASN A 141 28.02 -7.52 -9.33
C ASN A 141 26.58 -8.05 -9.26
N VAL A 142 26.22 -8.60 -8.11
CA VAL A 142 24.85 -9.06 -7.81
C VAL A 142 24.35 -8.32 -6.57
N ILE A 143 23.16 -7.73 -6.66
CA ILE A 143 22.49 -7.05 -5.55
C ILE A 143 21.22 -7.82 -5.21
N ASN A 144 21.20 -8.46 -4.04
CA ASN A 144 20.05 -9.20 -3.55
C ASN A 144 19.06 -8.26 -2.82
N ALA A 145 18.06 -7.78 -3.54
CA ALA A 145 16.95 -7.01 -3.00
C ALA A 145 15.73 -7.91 -2.72
N THR A 146 15.98 -9.04 -2.03
CA THR A 146 15.02 -10.14 -1.82
C THR A 146 14.11 -9.96 -0.60
N GLY A 147 14.22 -8.82 0.08
CA GLY A 147 13.39 -8.46 1.23
C GLY A 147 14.04 -8.79 2.58
N TYR A 148 13.24 -8.66 3.64
CA TYR A 148 13.65 -8.83 5.02
C TYR A 148 12.72 -9.80 5.72
N LYS A 149 13.21 -10.44 6.79
CA LYS A 149 12.42 -11.28 7.69
C LYS A 149 12.18 -10.54 9.01
N HIS A 150 11.04 -10.80 9.63
CA HIS A 150 10.82 -10.39 11.01
C HIS A 150 11.63 -11.30 11.94
N ASP A 151 12.17 -10.71 13.00
CA ASP A 151 12.87 -11.43 14.06
C ASP A 151 12.20 -11.10 15.40
N PHE A 152 11.57 -12.11 15.99
CA PHE A 152 10.95 -12.05 17.31
C PHE A 152 11.70 -12.91 18.34
N SER A 153 12.99 -13.20 18.09
CA SER A 153 13.81 -14.06 18.97
C SER A 153 13.94 -13.55 20.41
N MET A 154 13.74 -12.26 20.64
CA MET A 154 13.73 -11.64 21.98
C MET A 154 12.38 -11.79 22.72
N MET A 155 11.33 -12.23 22.04
CA MET A 155 9.99 -12.37 22.61
C MET A 155 9.74 -13.79 23.14
N ASP A 156 8.88 -13.92 24.15
CA ASP A 156 8.45 -15.23 24.62
C ASP A 156 7.66 -15.97 23.53
N LYS A 157 7.92 -17.28 23.38
CA LYS A 157 7.23 -18.13 22.42
C LYS A 157 5.75 -18.32 22.76
N SER A 158 5.35 -18.14 24.02
CA SER A 158 3.95 -18.16 24.44
C SER A 158 3.07 -17.16 23.67
N LEU A 159 3.68 -16.07 23.19
CA LEU A 159 2.99 -15.02 22.42
C LEU A 159 2.51 -15.49 21.04
N GLY A 160 2.99 -16.65 20.57
CA GLY A 160 2.61 -17.19 19.26
C GLY A 160 3.03 -16.31 18.09
N LEU A 161 4.12 -15.56 18.26
CA LEU A 161 4.77 -14.72 17.23
C LEU A 161 5.79 -15.52 16.40
N ASP A 162 5.96 -16.81 16.72
CA ASP A 162 6.95 -17.72 16.19
C ASP A 162 6.32 -18.71 15.19
N LYS A 163 5.79 -18.17 14.10
CA LYS A 163 5.42 -18.88 12.87
C LYS A 163 5.15 -17.85 11.79
N GLU A 164 4.99 -18.28 10.54
CA GLU A 164 4.53 -17.41 9.46
C GLU A 164 3.14 -16.77 9.78
N GLU A 165 2.43 -17.30 10.78
CA GLU A 165 1.19 -16.79 11.35
C GLU A 165 1.43 -15.80 12.50
N LEU A 166 0.81 -14.62 12.45
CA LEU A 166 0.81 -13.62 13.53
C LEU A 166 -0.55 -13.66 14.21
N ASN A 167 -0.61 -14.28 15.39
CA ASN A 167 -1.85 -14.44 16.15
C ASN A 167 -2.20 -13.16 16.93
N LEU A 168 -2.60 -12.13 16.17
CA LEU A 168 -2.81 -10.77 16.64
C LEU A 168 -4.24 -10.29 16.38
N PHE A 169 -4.96 -9.92 17.44
CA PHE A 169 -6.20 -9.17 17.34
C PHE A 169 -5.92 -7.78 16.75
N LYS A 170 -6.64 -7.44 15.68
CA LYS A 170 -6.50 -6.19 14.91
C LYS A 170 -5.05 -5.90 14.46
N GLN A 171 -4.23 -6.95 14.35
CA GLN A 171 -2.80 -6.83 14.05
C GLN A 171 -2.03 -6.02 15.11
N VAL A 172 -2.52 -6.02 16.37
CA VAL A 172 -1.93 -5.28 17.50
C VAL A 172 -1.68 -6.17 18.72
N PHE A 173 -2.69 -6.89 19.22
CA PHE A 173 -2.59 -7.59 20.50
C PHE A 173 -2.41 -9.10 20.34
N PRO A 174 -1.39 -9.72 20.97
CA PRO A 174 -1.31 -11.17 21.11
C PRO A 174 -2.57 -11.73 21.78
N ILE A 175 -3.18 -12.74 21.15
CA ILE A 175 -4.48 -13.27 21.59
C ILE A 175 -4.39 -14.30 22.73
N HIS A 176 -3.20 -14.87 22.98
CA HIS A 176 -3.01 -15.96 23.96
C HIS A 176 -2.64 -15.48 25.36
N GLU A 177 -2.56 -14.17 25.57
CA GLU A 177 -2.24 -13.58 26.87
C GLU A 177 -3.48 -13.46 27.75
N GLU A 178 -3.36 -13.82 29.03
CA GLU A 178 -4.41 -13.60 30.03
C GLU A 178 -4.62 -12.11 30.32
N HIS A 179 -3.54 -11.33 30.24
CA HIS A 179 -3.54 -9.89 30.43
C HIS A 179 -2.94 -9.20 29.22
N HIS A 180 -3.77 -8.47 28.48
CA HIS A 180 -3.34 -7.73 27.28
C HIS A 180 -2.59 -6.43 27.64
N THR A 181 -1.37 -6.59 28.17
CA THR A 181 -0.45 -5.50 28.57
C THR A 181 0.70 -5.29 27.58
N LEU A 182 0.74 -6.08 26.51
CA LEU A 182 1.70 -5.99 25.41
C LEU A 182 0.96 -5.70 24.10
N ALA A 183 1.50 -4.79 23.28
CA ALA A 183 0.97 -4.45 21.97
C ALA A 183 2.11 -4.38 20.95
N LEU A 184 1.90 -4.98 19.78
CA LEU A 184 2.80 -4.89 18.63
C LEU A 184 2.28 -3.81 17.68
N VAL A 185 3.07 -2.77 17.46
CA VAL A 185 2.70 -1.66 16.59
C VAL A 185 3.58 -1.65 15.35
N GLY A 186 2.96 -1.56 14.18
CA GLY A 186 3.67 -1.52 12.90
C GLY A 186 4.10 -2.89 12.36
N CYS A 187 3.72 -4.00 13.00
CA CYS A 187 3.94 -5.37 12.52
C CYS A 187 2.98 -5.75 11.39
N ILE A 188 2.85 -4.87 10.39
CA ILE A 188 1.93 -4.99 9.26
C ILE A 188 2.56 -4.31 8.04
N ARG A 189 2.27 -4.81 6.84
CA ARG A 189 2.61 -4.15 5.58
C ARG A 189 1.34 -3.67 4.92
N LEU A 190 1.41 -2.49 4.29
CA LEU A 190 0.25 -1.89 3.65
C LEU A 190 0.52 -1.54 2.20
N SER A 191 -0.51 -1.67 1.37
CA SER A 191 -0.64 -0.90 0.14
C SER A 191 -1.00 0.54 0.53
N GLY A 192 -0.03 1.29 1.05
CA GLY A 192 -0.24 2.66 1.53
C GLY A 192 0.73 3.25 2.52
N PRO A 193 0.45 4.49 2.97
CA PRO A 193 1.26 5.12 3.99
C PRO A 193 1.10 4.37 5.32
N MET A 194 2.23 3.98 5.92
CA MET A 194 2.27 3.34 7.24
C MET A 194 1.92 4.28 8.42
N PRO A 195 2.31 5.57 8.44
CA PRO A 195 2.13 6.40 9.62
C PRO A 195 0.69 6.48 10.16
N PRO A 196 -0.37 6.61 9.33
CA PRO A 196 -1.74 6.60 9.82
C PRO A 196 -2.15 5.28 10.52
N THR A 197 -1.70 4.13 10.02
CA THR A 197 -1.97 2.85 10.68
C THR A 197 -1.24 2.75 12.01
N ILE A 198 0.05 3.08 12.04
CA ILE A 198 0.86 3.04 13.27
C ILE A 198 0.24 3.95 14.34
N GLU A 199 -0.25 5.12 13.95
CA GLU A 199 -0.95 6.05 14.85
C GLU A 199 -2.25 5.46 15.39
N LEU A 200 -3.09 4.87 14.55
CA LEU A 200 -4.35 4.23 14.96
C LEU A 200 -4.11 3.00 15.85
N GLN A 201 -3.12 2.16 15.51
CA GLN A 201 -2.69 1.03 16.34
C GLN A 201 -2.20 1.51 17.72
N SER A 202 -1.42 2.60 17.75
CA SER A 202 -0.94 3.20 19.00
C SER A 202 -2.08 3.74 19.86
N ARG A 203 -3.11 4.34 19.25
CA ARG A 203 -4.31 4.80 19.97
C ARG A 203 -5.09 3.64 20.57
N LEU A 204 -5.30 2.58 19.80
CA LEU A 204 -5.93 1.36 20.28
C LEU A 204 -5.15 0.76 21.46
N ALA A 205 -3.82 0.66 21.35
CA ALA A 205 -2.95 0.21 22.44
C ALA A 205 -3.12 1.08 23.69
N ALA A 206 -2.95 2.40 23.57
CA ALA A 206 -3.05 3.33 24.70
C ALA A 206 -4.44 3.34 25.36
N TYR A 207 -5.52 3.27 24.58
CA TYR A 207 -6.87 3.22 25.12
C TYR A 207 -7.14 1.90 25.85
N SER A 208 -6.58 0.79 25.37
CA SER A 208 -6.70 -0.51 26.04
C SER A 208 -5.92 -0.55 27.35
N PHE A 209 -4.66 -0.12 27.34
CA PHE A 209 -3.82 -0.10 28.55
C PHE A 209 -4.34 0.86 29.63
N SER A 210 -4.97 1.96 29.24
CA SER A 210 -5.61 2.90 30.17
C SER A 210 -7.01 2.49 30.62
N GLY A 211 -7.54 1.36 30.13
CA GLY A 211 -8.89 0.87 30.44
C GLY A 211 -10.04 1.65 29.79
N ARG A 212 -9.73 2.62 28.89
CA ARG A 212 -10.74 3.39 28.14
C ARG A 212 -11.40 2.59 27.03
N HIS A 213 -10.71 1.58 26.52
CA HIS A 213 -11.22 0.61 25.56
C HIS A 213 -11.07 -0.78 26.16
N LYS A 214 -12.14 -1.57 26.15
CA LYS A 214 -12.11 -2.96 26.61
C LYS A 214 -12.01 -3.86 25.38
N LEU A 215 -10.94 -4.66 25.33
CA LEU A 215 -10.79 -5.68 24.29
C LEU A 215 -11.92 -6.72 24.40
N PRO A 216 -12.34 -7.30 23.27
CA PRO A 216 -13.42 -8.28 23.27
C PRO A 216 -12.96 -9.63 23.87
N ALA A 217 -13.91 -10.56 24.04
CA ALA A 217 -13.59 -11.89 24.52
C ALA A 217 -12.65 -12.66 23.58
N PHE A 218 -11.91 -13.63 24.12
CA PHE A 218 -10.93 -14.44 23.38
C PHE A 218 -11.47 -15.00 22.06
N GLU A 219 -12.68 -15.56 22.03
CA GLU A 219 -13.26 -16.13 20.81
C GLU A 219 -13.44 -15.10 19.69
N ALA A 220 -13.79 -13.85 20.03
CA ALA A 220 -13.89 -12.77 19.06
C ALA A 220 -12.50 -12.30 18.58
N MET A 221 -11.52 -12.25 19.48
CA MET A 221 -10.14 -11.94 19.12
C MET A 221 -9.53 -12.99 18.20
N LYS A 222 -9.78 -14.26 18.49
CA LYS A 222 -9.36 -15.41 17.70
C LYS A 222 -9.98 -15.39 16.30
N ALA A 223 -11.30 -15.19 16.20
CA ALA A 223 -11.98 -15.10 14.91
C ALA A 223 -11.44 -13.95 14.03
N ASP A 224 -11.14 -12.78 14.63
CA ASP A 224 -10.49 -11.67 13.91
C ASP A 224 -9.08 -12.05 13.44
N SER A 225 -8.27 -12.65 14.32
CA SER A 225 -6.91 -13.10 14.01
C SER A 225 -6.89 -14.13 12.85
N GLU A 226 -7.75 -15.14 12.90
CA GLU A 226 -7.89 -16.14 11.84
C GLU A 226 -8.30 -15.52 10.50
N ARG A 227 -9.19 -14.51 10.52
CA ARG A 227 -9.57 -13.76 9.34
C ARG A 227 -8.35 -13.03 8.74
N TRP A 228 -7.55 -12.33 9.55
CA TRP A 228 -6.34 -11.66 9.07
C TRP A 228 -5.30 -12.62 8.52
N ASN A 229 -5.05 -13.74 9.22
CA ASN A 229 -4.14 -14.79 8.76
C ASN A 229 -4.60 -15.38 7.43
N SER A 230 -5.90 -15.64 7.26
CA SER A 230 -6.44 -16.15 5.99
C SER A 230 -6.22 -15.19 4.81
N MET A 231 -6.30 -13.88 5.07
CA MET A 231 -6.03 -12.84 4.06
C MET A 231 -4.54 -12.66 3.76
N ALA A 232 -3.67 -12.92 4.74
CA ALA A 232 -2.21 -12.85 4.57
C ALA A 232 -1.64 -14.08 3.84
N ARG A 233 -2.37 -15.20 3.82
CA ARG A 233 -1.91 -16.44 3.21
C ARG A 233 -1.87 -16.34 1.68
N ARG A 234 -0.69 -16.60 1.11
CA ARG A 234 -0.44 -16.60 -0.33
C ARG A 234 -0.80 -17.95 -0.95
N SER A 235 -0.84 -17.98 -2.28
CA SER A 235 -1.17 -19.21 -3.03
C SER A 235 -0.10 -20.31 -2.90
N ASP A 236 1.14 -19.94 -2.58
CA ASP A 236 2.26 -20.85 -2.32
C ASP A 236 2.28 -21.38 -0.86
N GLY A 237 1.31 -20.99 -0.04
CA GLY A 237 1.20 -21.39 1.36
C GLY A 237 1.92 -20.47 2.33
N SER A 238 2.81 -19.59 1.86
CA SER A 238 3.53 -18.64 2.71
C SER A 238 2.62 -17.49 3.18
N TYR A 239 3.00 -16.82 4.26
CA TYR A 239 2.28 -15.65 4.76
C TYR A 239 2.95 -14.33 4.39
N ARG A 240 2.13 -13.36 4.01
CA ARG A 240 2.51 -11.97 3.82
C ARG A 240 1.39 -11.06 4.32
N TYR A 241 1.62 -10.41 5.46
CA TYR A 241 0.70 -9.44 6.08
C TYR A 241 0.65 -8.11 5.30
N ALA A 242 0.29 -8.15 4.03
CA ALA A 242 0.20 -7.00 3.13
C ALA A 242 -1.27 -6.70 2.81
N PHE A 243 -1.82 -5.64 3.40
CA PHE A 243 -3.24 -5.32 3.29
C PHE A 243 -3.50 -3.96 2.62
N MET A 244 -4.72 -3.76 2.14
CA MET A 244 -5.15 -2.45 1.66
C MET A 244 -5.26 -1.49 2.85
N SER A 245 -4.53 -0.36 2.79
CA SER A 245 -4.45 0.55 3.94
C SER A 245 -5.81 1.04 4.42
N ILE A 246 -6.73 1.34 3.50
CA ILE A 246 -8.05 1.87 3.86
C ILE A 246 -8.89 0.89 4.68
N MET A 247 -8.80 -0.42 4.38
CA MET A 247 -9.51 -1.45 5.14
C MET A 247 -9.01 -1.47 6.59
N VAL A 248 -7.68 -1.42 6.77
CA VAL A 248 -7.05 -1.39 8.10
C VAL A 248 -7.42 -0.12 8.86
N TYR A 249 -7.42 1.04 8.20
CA TYR A 249 -7.76 2.30 8.85
C TYR A 249 -9.20 2.31 9.34
N GLU A 250 -10.16 1.94 8.48
CA GLU A 250 -11.58 1.94 8.84
C GLU A 250 -11.86 0.94 9.97
N GLU A 251 -11.23 -0.23 9.97
CA GLU A 251 -11.38 -1.22 11.04
C GLU A 251 -10.83 -0.74 12.38
N LEU A 252 -9.60 -0.22 12.42
CA LEU A 252 -9.00 0.30 13.64
C LEU A 252 -9.78 1.52 14.15
N ALA A 253 -10.20 2.40 13.25
CA ALA A 253 -10.96 3.59 13.61
C ALA A 253 -12.35 3.24 14.15
N ALA A 254 -13.01 2.22 13.61
CA ALA A 254 -14.28 1.72 14.14
C ALA A 254 -14.10 1.12 15.54
N GLU A 255 -13.05 0.33 15.76
CA GLU A 255 -12.73 -0.30 17.05
C GLU A 255 -12.63 0.71 18.20
N ILE A 256 -11.99 1.86 17.94
CA ILE A 256 -11.80 2.92 18.95
C ILE A 256 -12.82 4.06 18.86
N GLY A 257 -13.88 3.91 18.04
CA GLY A 257 -14.98 4.86 17.94
C GLY A 257 -14.61 6.22 17.33
N VAL A 258 -13.67 6.25 16.38
CA VAL A 258 -13.18 7.48 15.72
C VAL A 258 -13.39 7.46 14.21
N ALA A 259 -14.02 6.41 13.67
CA ALA A 259 -14.41 6.33 12.27
C ALA A 259 -15.51 7.36 11.96
N PRO A 260 -15.31 8.29 11.01
CA PRO A 260 -16.31 9.29 10.66
C PRO A 260 -17.43 8.70 9.79
N HIS A 261 -18.30 7.89 10.41
CA HIS A 261 -19.41 7.25 9.72
C HIS A 261 -20.32 8.27 9.02
N PHE A 262 -20.72 7.96 7.79
CA PHE A 262 -21.43 8.88 6.91
C PHE A 262 -22.74 9.38 7.53
N TRP A 263 -23.64 8.49 7.94
CA TRP A 263 -24.97 8.87 8.42
C TRP A 263 -24.95 9.68 9.72
N PRO A 264 -24.20 9.30 10.78
CA PRO A 264 -24.07 10.13 11.97
C PRO A 264 -23.57 11.54 11.67
N LEU A 265 -22.56 11.67 10.81
CA LEU A 265 -21.98 12.96 10.44
C LEU A 265 -22.90 13.79 9.53
N PHE A 266 -23.66 13.13 8.66
CA PHE A 266 -24.63 13.77 7.79
C PHE A 266 -25.79 14.36 8.60
N PHE A 267 -26.38 13.56 9.50
CA PHE A 267 -27.51 13.96 10.32
C PHE A 267 -27.11 14.86 11.51
N SER A 268 -25.83 14.97 11.84
CA SER A 268 -25.32 15.96 12.81
C SER A 268 -25.22 17.39 12.23
N GLY A 269 -25.81 17.66 11.07
CA GLY A 269 -25.78 18.98 10.43
C GLY A 269 -24.51 19.27 9.63
N LYS A 270 -23.67 18.25 9.34
CA LYS A 270 -22.42 18.41 8.56
C LYS A 270 -22.41 17.58 7.26
N PRO A 271 -23.41 17.72 6.36
CA PRO A 271 -23.54 16.87 5.16
C PRO A 271 -22.36 17.01 4.19
N ARG A 272 -21.77 18.21 4.07
CA ARG A 272 -20.57 18.43 3.23
C ARG A 272 -19.35 17.68 3.76
N LEU A 273 -19.14 17.70 5.07
CA LEU A 273 -18.04 16.99 5.71
C LEU A 273 -18.23 15.47 5.63
N ALA A 274 -19.47 14.98 5.77
CA ALA A 274 -19.80 13.57 5.57
C ALA A 274 -19.46 13.09 4.15
N LEU A 275 -19.85 13.86 3.13
CA LEU A 275 -19.52 13.55 1.75
C LEU A 275 -18.00 13.60 1.50
N LYS A 276 -17.31 14.60 2.05
CA LYS A 276 -15.86 14.76 1.92
C LYS A 276 -15.09 13.63 2.59
N SER A 277 -15.52 13.17 3.76
CA SER A 277 -14.89 12.07 4.48
C SER A 277 -15.05 10.74 3.74
N LEU A 278 -16.20 10.53 3.08
CA LEU A 278 -16.49 9.30 2.36
C LEU A 278 -15.86 9.26 0.96
N LEU A 279 -16.01 10.34 0.19
CA LEU A 279 -15.69 10.42 -1.24
C LEU A 279 -14.42 11.21 -1.55
N GLY A 280 -13.92 11.98 -0.59
CA GLY A 280 -12.65 12.70 -0.69
C GLY A 280 -11.46 11.83 -0.27
N PRO A 281 -10.22 12.34 -0.43
CA PRO A 281 -9.03 11.62 -0.02
C PRO A 281 -9.11 11.14 1.42
N ALA A 282 -8.74 9.88 1.64
CA ALA A 282 -8.71 9.27 2.96
C ALA A 282 -7.51 9.78 3.78
N PHE A 283 -7.53 11.07 4.10
CA PHE A 283 -6.51 11.70 4.92
C PHE A 283 -6.57 11.18 6.36
N PRO A 284 -5.42 11.10 7.06
CA PRO A 284 -5.40 10.72 8.47
C PRO A 284 -6.24 11.66 9.35
N PHE A 285 -6.44 12.90 8.92
CA PHE A 285 -7.29 13.88 9.60
C PHE A 285 -8.74 13.41 9.78
N ASN A 286 -9.24 12.55 8.88
CA ASN A 286 -10.59 11.96 8.96
C ASN A 286 -10.81 11.27 10.31
N TYR A 287 -9.79 10.59 10.82
CA TYR A 287 -9.84 9.82 12.07
C TYR A 287 -9.58 10.67 13.32
N ARG A 288 -9.57 12.00 13.15
CA ARG A 288 -9.50 13.04 14.19
C ARG A 288 -10.70 14.00 14.13
N LEU A 289 -11.70 13.73 13.30
CA LEU A 289 -12.92 14.54 13.21
C LEU A 289 -13.85 14.34 14.42
N ILE A 290 -13.92 13.10 14.92
CA ILE A 290 -14.83 12.71 16.01
C ILE A 290 -14.13 11.76 16.99
N GLY A 291 -14.82 11.51 18.10
CA GLY A 291 -14.39 10.53 19.10
C GLY A 291 -13.20 11.01 19.96
N PRO A 292 -12.63 10.10 20.76
CA PRO A 292 -11.53 10.42 21.66
C PRO A 292 -10.29 10.91 20.90
N GLY A 293 -9.79 12.07 21.29
CA GLY A 293 -8.64 12.73 20.64
C GLY A 293 -9.00 13.49 19.37
N ALA A 294 -10.27 13.85 19.17
CA ALA A 294 -10.69 14.75 18.10
C ALA A 294 -9.88 16.06 18.11
N TRP A 295 -9.57 16.57 16.92
CA TRP A 295 -8.77 17.77 16.72
C TRP A 295 -9.58 18.83 15.98
N GLN A 296 -9.72 20.01 16.59
CA GLN A 296 -10.51 21.11 16.02
C GLN A 296 -10.02 21.54 14.62
N GLY A 297 -8.72 21.38 14.33
CA GLY A 297 -8.14 21.71 13.03
C GLY A 297 -8.32 20.66 11.94
N ALA A 298 -8.90 19.49 12.24
CA ALA A 298 -8.93 18.36 11.30
C ALA A 298 -9.67 18.69 10.00
N GLU A 299 -10.86 19.30 10.07
CA GLU A 299 -11.64 19.69 8.89
C GLU A 299 -10.88 20.71 8.03
N SER A 300 -10.30 21.74 8.67
CA SER A 300 -9.51 22.77 7.98
C SER A 300 -8.26 22.17 7.31
N ALA A 301 -7.57 21.24 7.98
CA ALA A 301 -6.41 20.55 7.41
C ALA A 301 -6.79 19.74 6.17
N MET A 302 -7.96 19.09 6.16
CA MET A 302 -8.44 18.39 4.97
C MET A 302 -8.72 19.34 3.79
N ASP A 303 -9.15 20.58 4.04
CA ASP A 303 -9.35 21.58 2.97
C ASP A 303 -8.01 22.05 2.41
N LYS A 304 -7.07 22.35 3.32
CA LYS A 304 -5.75 22.89 2.96
C LYS A 304 -4.86 21.86 2.29
N ALA A 305 -4.93 20.58 2.66
CA ALA A 305 -4.00 19.55 2.18
C ALA A 305 -3.92 19.44 0.64
N LEU A 306 -5.05 19.64 -0.05
CA LEU A 306 -5.04 19.64 -1.51
C LEU A 306 -4.43 20.91 -2.09
N GLU A 307 -4.73 22.05 -1.50
CA GLU A 307 -4.23 23.36 -1.93
C GLU A 307 -2.73 23.49 -1.69
N GLU A 308 -2.26 23.11 -0.50
CA GLU A 308 -0.84 23.08 -0.14
C GLU A 308 -0.04 22.15 -1.08
N ASN A 309 -0.62 21.01 -1.48
CA ASN A 309 0.00 20.13 -2.46
C ASN A 309 0.19 20.82 -3.82
N LYS A 310 -0.79 21.62 -4.27
CA LYS A 310 -0.68 22.39 -5.52
C LYS A 310 0.36 23.51 -5.41
N GLN A 311 0.34 24.25 -4.31
CA GLN A 311 1.26 25.36 -4.07
C GLN A 311 2.72 24.88 -4.03
N ALA A 312 2.97 23.70 -3.46
CA ALA A 312 4.31 23.11 -3.43
C ALA A 312 4.87 22.74 -4.82
N LEU A 313 4.02 22.55 -5.83
CA LEU A 313 4.44 22.14 -7.18
C LEU A 313 4.66 23.33 -8.12
N SER A 314 4.00 24.46 -7.88
CA SER A 314 3.98 25.59 -8.82
C SER A 314 4.88 26.73 -8.37
N TYR A 315 6.11 26.76 -8.88
CA TYR A 315 7.03 27.90 -8.74
C TYR A 315 6.81 28.98 -9.82
N ARG A 316 5.94 28.72 -10.81
CA ARG A 316 5.62 29.62 -11.91
C ARG A 316 4.16 30.03 -11.85
N THR A 317 3.90 31.31 -11.61
CA THR A 317 2.55 31.87 -11.66
C THR A 317 2.10 32.00 -13.12
N LEU A 318 0.93 31.43 -13.44
CA LEU A 318 0.26 31.64 -14.73
C LEU A 318 -0.76 32.78 -14.62
N PRO A 319 -0.93 33.61 -15.66
CA PRO A 319 -2.03 34.57 -15.74
C PRO A 319 -3.38 33.88 -15.51
N ASN A 320 -4.32 34.56 -14.84
CA ASN A 320 -5.62 33.99 -14.47
C ASN A 320 -6.41 33.43 -15.66
N GLU A 321 -6.20 33.96 -16.87
CA GLU A 321 -6.83 33.51 -18.12
C GLU A 321 -6.34 32.12 -18.58
N LEU A 322 -5.15 31.73 -18.16
CA LEU A 322 -4.52 30.43 -18.48
C LEU A 322 -4.59 29.45 -17.30
N GLN A 323 -5.13 29.88 -16.15
CA GLN A 323 -5.41 28.98 -15.04
C GLN A 323 -6.61 28.12 -15.41
N PHE A 324 -6.36 26.85 -15.73
CA PHE A 324 -7.43 25.87 -15.90
C PHE A 324 -8.30 25.86 -14.64
N ARG A 325 -9.63 26.01 -14.78
CA ARG A 325 -10.59 25.71 -13.70
C ARG A 325 -10.55 24.19 -13.45
N GLU A 326 -9.59 23.75 -12.68
CA GLU A 326 -9.52 22.38 -12.21
C GLU A 326 -10.64 22.16 -11.19
N SER A 327 -11.77 21.61 -11.64
CA SER A 327 -12.55 20.80 -10.73
C SER A 327 -11.65 19.65 -10.28
N LEU A 328 -11.80 19.19 -9.03
CA LEU A 328 -11.39 17.85 -8.59
C LEU A 328 -12.11 16.83 -9.46
N ASN A 329 -11.72 16.73 -10.72
CA ASN A 329 -12.33 15.84 -11.68
C ASN A 329 -11.72 14.49 -11.38
N VAL A 330 -12.36 13.83 -10.40
CA VAL A 330 -12.21 12.42 -10.13
C VAL A 330 -12.23 11.71 -11.49
N PRO A 331 -11.19 10.95 -11.87
CA PRO A 331 -11.13 10.30 -13.18
C PRO A 331 -12.44 9.56 -13.45
N ALA A 332 -12.95 9.58 -14.68
CA ALA A 332 -14.24 8.94 -15.00
C ALA A 332 -14.30 7.47 -14.52
N SER A 333 -13.17 6.77 -14.54
CA SER A 333 -13.04 5.44 -13.97
C SER A 333 -13.27 5.41 -12.45
N VAL A 334 -12.73 6.36 -11.69
CA VAL A 334 -12.95 6.45 -10.24
C VAL A 334 -14.40 6.87 -9.94
N LYS A 335 -15.00 7.78 -10.72
CA LYS A 335 -16.44 8.11 -10.62
C LYS A 335 -17.31 6.86 -10.86
N PHE A 336 -16.97 6.07 -11.88
CA PHE A 336 -17.64 4.81 -12.17
C PHE A 336 -17.51 3.82 -11.01
N PHE A 337 -16.33 3.68 -10.40
CA PHE A 337 -16.16 2.79 -9.26
C PHE A 337 -16.83 3.28 -7.98
N MET A 338 -16.87 4.59 -7.74
CA MET A 338 -17.69 5.15 -6.66
C MET A 338 -19.17 4.83 -6.87
N MET A 339 -19.67 5.00 -8.09
CA MET A 339 -21.06 4.67 -8.44
C MET A 339 -21.33 3.16 -8.32
N LEU A 340 -20.41 2.31 -8.80
CA LEU A 340 -20.51 0.85 -8.68
C LEU A 340 -20.48 0.41 -7.21
N SER A 341 -19.65 1.02 -6.37
CA SER A 341 -19.60 0.75 -4.93
C SER A 341 -20.94 1.07 -4.27
N VAL A 342 -21.53 2.23 -4.61
CA VAL A 342 -22.87 2.61 -4.13
C VAL A 342 -23.94 1.62 -4.61
N CYS A 343 -23.93 1.22 -5.89
CA CYS A 343 -24.90 0.26 -6.43
C CYS A 343 -24.78 -1.13 -5.79
N ILE A 344 -23.56 -1.63 -5.56
CA ILE A 344 -23.33 -2.92 -4.88
C ILE A 344 -23.79 -2.83 -3.43
N CYS A 345 -23.48 -1.73 -2.72
CA CYS A 345 -23.95 -1.53 -1.35
C CYS A 345 -25.48 -1.47 -1.27
N PHE A 346 -26.13 -0.77 -2.21
CA PHE A 346 -27.58 -0.73 -2.29
C PHE A 346 -28.15 -2.14 -2.53
N TYR A 347 -27.57 -2.90 -3.47
CA TYR A 347 -28.00 -4.27 -3.73
C TYR A 347 -27.84 -5.20 -2.52
N LEU A 348 -26.70 -5.13 -1.82
CA LEU A 348 -26.41 -5.94 -0.62
C LEU A 348 -27.18 -5.51 0.64
N TYR A 349 -27.73 -4.29 0.67
CA TYR A 349 -28.53 -3.80 1.80
C TYR A 349 -30.01 -4.17 1.67
N PHE A 350 -30.51 -4.40 0.45
CA PHE A 350 -31.91 -4.71 0.16
C PHE A 350 -32.16 -6.19 -0.22
N MET A 351 -31.14 -7.04 -0.12
CA MET A 351 -31.18 -8.50 -0.24
C MET A 351 -30.64 -9.09 1.05
#